data_AF-A0A432YTX9-F1
#
_entry.id   AF-A0A432YTX9-F1
#
_cell.length_a   1.000
_cell.length_b   1.000
_cell.length_c   1.000
_cell.angle_alpha   90.00
_cell.angle_beta   90.00
_cell.angle_gamma   90.00
#
_symmetry.space_group_name_H-M   'P 1'
#
loop_
_entity.id
_entity.type
_entity.pdbx_description
1 polymer ?
#
loop_
_entity_poly.entity_id
_entity_poly.type
_entity_poly.pdbx_seq_one_letter_code
_entity_poly.pdbx_strand_id
1 'polypeptide(L)' 'MSSNQVNTAQTVTCCTMKELYDVVRTRPFNQPFSVHYQDGRTDTGLNSEDDLKASLRRHGNAYLKEPVDVVVERG' A
#
# COMPACT_ATOMS: atom_id res chain seq x y z
N MET A 1 -29.36 -13.84 -1.89
CA MET A 1 -28.32 -13.45 -2.87
C MET A 1 -27.58 -12.27 -2.29
N SER A 2 -26.39 -12.46 -1.71
CA SER A 2 -25.52 -11.36 -1.31
C SER A 2 -24.29 -11.42 -2.20
N SER A 3 -24.23 -10.49 -3.15
CA SER A 3 -23.10 -10.29 -4.03
C SER A 3 -21.91 -9.81 -3.23
N ASN A 4 -21.09 -10.73 -2.71
CA ASN A 4 -19.72 -10.38 -2.34
C ASN A 4 -18.96 -10.17 -3.65
N GLN A 5 -18.94 -8.94 -4.15
CA GLN A 5 -17.85 -8.51 -5.02
C GLN A 5 -16.56 -8.72 -4.22
N VAL A 6 -15.90 -9.86 -4.44
CA VAL A 6 -14.51 -10.05 -4.07
C VAL A 6 -13.72 -9.15 -5.00
N ASN A 7 -13.69 -7.86 -4.67
CA ASN A 7 -12.81 -6.90 -5.29
C ASN A 7 -11.40 -7.40 -4.98
N THR A 8 -10.77 -8.04 -5.96
CA THR A 8 -9.52 -8.77 -5.81
C THR A 8 -8.37 -7.76 -5.77
N ALA A 9 -8.39 -6.88 -4.79
CA ALA A 9 -7.29 -5.99 -4.48
C ALA A 9 -6.13 -6.85 -4.00
N GLN A 10 -4.99 -6.76 -4.70
CA GLN A 10 -3.80 -7.53 -4.32
C GLN A 10 -3.22 -6.88 -3.06
N THR A 11 -3.40 -7.56 -1.93
CA THR A 11 -2.80 -7.16 -0.65
C THR A 11 -1.45 -7.85 -0.53
N VAL A 12 -0.39 -7.06 -0.40
CA VAL A 12 0.99 -7.55 -0.25
C VAL A 12 1.58 -6.99 1.03
N THR A 13 1.84 -7.87 1.99
CA THR A 13 2.59 -7.52 3.20
C THR A 13 4.04 -7.27 2.85
N CYS A 14 4.50 -6.05 3.08
CA CYS A 14 5.87 -5.63 2.85
C CYS A 14 6.58 -5.53 4.20
N CYS A 15 7.63 -6.33 4.39
CA CYS A 15 8.44 -6.33 5.61
C CYS A 15 9.71 -5.49 5.44
N THR A 16 10.09 -5.17 4.20
CA THR A 16 11.26 -4.36 3.86
C THR A 16 10.91 -3.22 2.91
N MET A 17 11.66 -2.10 2.99
CA MET A 17 11.51 -0.98 2.05
C MET A 17 11.69 -1.45 0.60
N LYS A 18 12.55 -2.45 0.36
CA LYS A 18 12.75 -3.03 -0.97
C LYS A 18 11.48 -3.67 -1.51
N GLU A 19 10.83 -4.55 -0.73
CA GLU A 19 9.56 -5.19 -1.13
C GLU A 19 8.49 -4.13 -1.42
N LEU A 20 8.40 -3.13 -0.54
CA LEU A 20 7.46 -2.03 -0.68
C LEU A 20 7.66 -1.27 -2.01
N TYR A 21 8.91 -0.89 -2.32
CA TYR A 21 9.24 -0.25 -3.59
C TYR A 21 9.02 -1.17 -4.79
N ASP A 22 9.33 -2.46 -4.68
CA ASP A 22 9.13 -3.43 -5.74
C ASP A 22 7.62 -3.59 -6.07
N VAL A 23 6.75 -3.66 -5.05
CA VAL A 23 5.28 -3.70 -5.24
C VAL A 23 4.77 -2.42 -5.89
N VAL A 24 5.20 -1.28 -5.37
CA VAL A 24 4.85 0.05 -5.88
C VAL A 24 5.32 0.20 -7.32
N ARG A 25 6.53 -0.24 -7.67
CA ARG A 25 7.09 -0.10 -9.02
C ARG A 25 6.50 -1.09 -10.03
N THR A 26 6.07 -2.27 -9.59
CA THR A 26 5.47 -3.30 -10.45
C THR A 26 3.98 -3.06 -10.73
N ARG A 27 3.33 -2.16 -9.98
CA ARG A 27 1.93 -1.79 -10.22
C ARG A 27 1.74 -1.16 -11.61
N PRO A 28 0.53 -1.29 -12.21
CA PRO A 28 0.20 -0.58 -13.45
C PRO A 28 0.35 0.94 -13.31
N PHE A 29 0.81 1.60 -14.37
CA PHE A 29 0.97 3.06 -14.39
C PHE A 29 -0.36 3.76 -14.04
N ASN A 30 -0.30 4.76 -13.16
CA ASN A 30 -1.47 5.48 -12.61
C ASN A 30 -2.48 4.65 -11.81
N GLN A 31 -2.14 3.43 -11.38
CA GLN A 31 -3.02 2.70 -10.46
C GLN A 31 -2.81 3.21 -9.03
N PRO A 32 -3.85 3.72 -8.36
CA PRO A 32 -3.79 4.04 -6.94
C PRO A 32 -3.60 2.78 -6.11
N PHE A 33 -2.92 2.95 -4.99
CA PHE A 33 -2.76 1.93 -3.97
C PHE A 33 -2.98 2.52 -2.59
N SER A 34 -3.23 1.63 -1.64
CA SER A 34 -3.43 1.95 -0.23
C SER A 34 -2.35 1.27 0.60
N VAL A 35 -1.98 1.88 1.71
CA VAL A 35 -1.00 1.35 2.68
C VAL A 35 -1.71 1.18 4.01
N HIS A 36 -1.75 -0.05 4.52
CA HIS A 36 -2.31 -0.38 5.81
C HIS A 36 -1.18 -0.58 6.80
N TYR A 37 -1.26 0.14 7.91
CA TYR A 37 -0.29 0.10 9.00
C TYR A 37 -0.78 -0.88 10.07
N GLN A 38 0.16 -1.47 10.82
CA GLN A 38 -0.15 -2.42 11.90
C GLN A 38 -0.95 -1.77 13.05
N ASP A 39 -0.87 -0.45 13.19
CA ASP A 39 -1.65 0.32 14.16
C ASP A 39 -3.13 0.52 13.75
N GLY A 40 -3.53 -0.05 12.62
CA GLY A 40 -4.88 0.03 12.07
C GLY A 40 -5.14 1.28 11.23
N ARG A 41 -4.12 2.12 11.00
CA ARG A 41 -4.25 3.27 10.10
C ARG A 41 -4.14 2.84 8.65
N THR A 42 -4.79 3.59 7.78
CA THR A 42 -4.77 3.34 6.35
C THR A 42 -4.62 4.66 5.61
N ASP A 43 -3.63 4.73 4.73
CA ASP A 43 -3.52 5.80 3.73
C ASP A 43 -3.95 5.26 2.37
N THR A 44 -4.99 5.84 1.80
CA THR A 44 -5.57 5.43 0.51
C THR A 44 -5.27 6.42 -0.61
N GLY A 45 -5.34 5.98 -1.86
CA GLY A 45 -5.24 6.86 -3.03
C GLY A 45 -3.82 7.37 -3.31
N LEU A 46 -2.80 6.63 -2.86
CA LEU A 46 -1.41 6.94 -3.14
C LEU A 46 -1.10 6.58 -4.58
N ASN A 47 -0.51 7.50 -5.33
CA ASN A 47 -0.27 7.33 -6.78
C ASN A 47 1.20 7.42 -7.16
N SER A 48 2.09 7.77 -6.24
CA SER A 48 3.51 7.94 -6.49
C SER A 48 4.37 7.32 -5.38
N GLU A 49 5.65 7.10 -5.70
CA GLU A 49 6.66 6.71 -4.70
C GLU A 49 6.86 7.81 -3.64
N ASP A 50 6.69 9.08 -4.03
CA ASP A 50 6.82 10.20 -3.10
C ASP A 50 5.64 10.26 -2.12
N ASP A 51 4.41 9.95 -2.57
CA ASP A 51 3.24 9.82 -1.70
C ASP A 51 3.43 8.69 -0.67
N LEU A 52 3.99 7.56 -1.10
CA LEU A 52 4.36 6.45 -0.22
C LEU A 52 5.36 6.88 0.84
N LYS A 53 6.45 7.56 0.44
CA LYS A 53 7.46 8.05 1.39
C LYS A 53 6.86 9.07 2.36
N ALA A 54 5.98 9.96 1.88
CA ALA A 54 5.29 10.94 2.71
C ALA A 54 4.34 10.27 3.72
N SER A 55 3.59 9.26 3.26
CA SER A 55 2.74 8.40 4.08
C SER A 55 3.55 7.73 5.20
N LEU A 56 4.63 7.01 4.86
CA LEU A 56 5.51 6.37 5.85
C LEU A 56 6.06 7.35 6.88
N ARG A 57 6.49 8.54 6.44
CA ARG A 57 6.99 9.59 7.34
C ARG A 57 5.91 10.11 8.28
N ARG A 58 4.69 10.31 7.79
CA ARG A 58 3.55 10.79 8.58
C ARG A 58 3.21 9.84 9.73
N HIS A 59 3.34 8.53 9.50
CA HIS A 59 3.06 7.51 10.51
C HIS A 59 4.30 7.07 11.31
N GLY A 60 5.42 7.80 11.22
CA GLY A 60 6.63 7.48 11.98
C GLY A 60 7.37 6.22 11.50
N ASN A 61 6.98 5.67 10.35
CA ASN A 61 7.51 4.45 9.75
C ASN A 61 8.43 4.72 8.53
N ALA A 62 9.16 5.84 8.54
CA ALA A 62 9.96 6.34 7.40
C ALA A 62 11.01 5.37 6.83
N TYR A 63 11.40 4.36 7.62
CA TYR A 63 12.37 3.32 7.25
C TYR A 63 11.76 1.92 7.26
N LEU A 64 10.43 1.81 7.31
CA LEU A 64 9.69 0.56 7.46
C LEU A 64 10.20 -0.28 8.65
N LYS A 65 10.16 0.31 9.84
CA LYS A 65 10.42 -0.36 11.12
C LYS A 65 9.36 -1.41 11.41
N GLU A 66 8.14 -1.17 10.95
CA GLU A 66 7.00 -2.07 11.08
C GLU A 66 6.52 -2.47 9.68
N PRO A 67 6.08 -3.73 9.48
CA PRO A 67 5.49 -4.18 8.23
C PRO A 67 4.26 -3.35 7.85
N VAL A 68 4.00 -3.20 6.57
CA VAL A 68 2.77 -2.57 6.07
C VAL A 68 2.17 -3.42 4.96
N ASP A 69 0.86 -3.41 4.84
CA ASP A 69 0.18 -4.07 3.73
C ASP A 69 -0.10 -3.06 2.63
N VAL A 70 0.41 -3.33 1.44
CA VAL A 70 0.11 -2.53 0.25
C VAL A 70 -1.06 -3.19 -0.48
N VAL A 71 -2.12 -2.43 -0.68
CA VAL A 71 -3.32 -2.86 -1.40
C VAL A 71 -3.37 -2.11 -2.71
N VAL A 72 -3.10 -2.80 -3.82
CA VAL A 72 -3.26 -2.23 -5.16
C VAL A 72 -4.73 -2.40 -5.56
N GLU A 73 -5.44 -1.29 -5.72
CA GLU A 73 -6.81 -1.31 -6.23
C GLU A 73 -6.76 -1.80 -7.68
N ARG A 74 -7.61 -2.74 -8.08
CA ARG A 74 -7.78 -3.07 -9.51
C ARG A 74 -8.94 -2.24 -10.02
N GLY A 75 -8.68 -1.41 -11.03
CA GLY A 75 -9.71 -0.67 -11.76
C GLY A 75 -10.67 -1.59 -12.50
#